data_AF-A0A6M0B123-F1
#
_entry.id   AF-A0A6M0B123-F1
#
_cell.length_a   1.000
_cell.length_b   1.000
_cell.length_c   1.000
_cell.angle_alpha   90.00
_cell.angle_beta   90.00
_cell.angle_gamma   90.00
#
_symmetry.space_group_name_H-M   'P 1'
#
loop_
_entity.id
_entity.type
_entity.pdbx_description
1 polymer ?
#
loop_
_entity_poly.entity_id
_entity_poly.type
_entity_poly.pdbx_seq_one_letter_code
_entity_poly.pdbx_strand_id
1 'polypeptide(L)'
;MAIILIDVDSFKRYNDSYGHQNGDQCLQRIAKAIGDVVKPPADLVARYGGDEFAVLLPNTDASGATQVAHLIQKAVQGIKIINYRY
;
A
#
# COMPACT_ATOMS: atom_id res chain seq x y z
N MET A 1 -12.23 -16.18 -2.12
CA MET A 1 -11.77 -15.24 -1.09
C MET A 1 -10.27 -15.28 -1.00
N ALA A 2 -9.65 -14.11 -1.05
CA ALA A 2 -8.21 -13.92 -0.90
C ALA A 2 -7.93 -12.74 0.03
N ILE A 3 -6.71 -12.71 0.58
CA ILE A 3 -6.19 -11.61 1.39
C ILE A 3 -4.80 -11.27 0.85
N ILE A 4 -4.52 -9.97 0.71
CA ILE A 4 -3.19 -9.46 0.38
C ILE A 4 -2.67 -8.73 1.60
N LEU A 5 -1.48 -9.12 2.07
CA LEU A 5 -0.73 -8.40 3.09
C LEU A 5 0.38 -7.60 2.40
N ILE A 6 0.52 -6.34 2.79
CA ILE A 6 1.44 -5.39 2.18
C ILE A 6 2.28 -4.80 3.31
N ASP A 7 3.59 -4.82 3.15
CA ASP A 7 4.56 -4.15 4.00
C ASP A 7 5.26 -3.03 3.21
N VAL A 8 5.56 -1.90 3.85
CA VAL A 8 6.26 -0.78 3.19
C VAL A 8 7.77 -0.93 3.38
N ASP A 9 8.44 -1.27 2.30
CA ASP A 9 9.88 -1.49 2.28
C ASP A 9 10.68 -0.33 2.92
N SER A 10 11.52 -0.66 3.91
CA SER A 10 12.44 0.29 4.56
C SER A 10 11.77 1.53 5.19
N PHE A 11 10.51 1.45 5.60
CA PHE A 11 9.77 2.60 6.13
C PHE A 11 10.44 3.25 7.36
N LYS A 12 11.00 2.45 8.27
CA LYS A 12 11.79 2.98 9.41
C LYS A 12 12.94 3.88 8.93
N ARG A 13 13.72 3.42 7.95
CA ARG A 13 14.84 4.20 7.39
C ARG A 13 14.36 5.49 6.72
N TYR A 14 13.22 5.43 6.03
CA TYR A 14 12.59 6.61 5.46
C TYR A 14 12.21 7.63 6.56
N ASN A 15 11.59 7.17 7.64
CA ASN A 15 11.26 8.03 8.80
C ASN A 15 12.51 8.62 9.45
N ASP A 16 13.55 7.82 9.63
CA ASP A 16 14.80 8.29 10.23
C ASP A 16 15.48 9.36 9.35
N SER A 17 15.31 9.29 8.03
CA SER A 17 15.93 10.22 7.06
C SER A 17 15.11 11.49 6.82
N TYR A 18 13.78 11.37 6.82
CA TYR A 18 12.88 12.45 6.39
C TYR A 18 11.92 12.93 7.49
N GLY A 19 11.94 12.32 8.66
CA GLY A 19 11.07 12.64 9.78
C GLY A 19 9.67 12.01 9.68
N HIS A 20 9.06 11.77 10.83
CA HIS A 20 7.76 11.10 10.95
C HIS A 20 6.64 11.79 10.17
N GLN A 21 6.63 13.13 10.08
CA GLN A 21 5.62 13.85 9.31
C GLN A 21 5.64 13.47 7.81
N ASN A 22 6.83 13.31 7.23
CA ASN A 22 6.97 12.86 5.85
C ASN A 22 6.66 11.37 5.71
N GLY A 23 6.92 10.58 6.75
CA GLY A 23 6.47 9.20 6.90
C GLY A 23 4.96 9.06 6.82
N ASP A 24 4.23 9.85 7.61
CA ASP A 24 2.78 9.83 7.63
C ASP A 24 2.19 10.23 6.27
N GLN A 25 2.76 11.23 5.61
CA GLN A 25 2.37 11.60 4.25
C GLN A 25 2.65 10.48 3.24
N CYS A 26 3.76 9.76 3.39
CA CYS A 26 4.07 8.60 2.57
C CYS A 26 3.00 7.51 2.74
N LEU A 27 2.66 7.15 3.99
CA LEU A 27 1.62 6.16 4.28
C LEU A 27 0.24 6.58 3.77
N GLN A 28 -0.12 7.86 3.88
CA GLN A 28 -1.37 8.38 3.32
C GLN A 28 -1.44 8.23 1.80
N ARG A 29 -0.33 8.51 1.10
CA ARG A 29 -0.26 8.32 -0.36
C ARG A 29 -0.33 6.86 -0.76
N ILE A 30 0.32 5.97 0.00
CA ILE A 30 0.26 4.52 -0.22
C ILE A 30 -1.17 4.02 -0.01
N ALA A 31 -1.82 4.39 1.10
CA ALA A 31 -3.20 4.05 1.38
C ALA A 31 -4.15 4.51 0.27
N LYS A 32 -3.94 5.73 -0.26
CA LYS A 32 -4.69 6.24 -1.40
C LYS A 32 -4.46 5.41 -2.66
N ALA A 33 -3.21 5.09 -3.00
CA ALA A 33 -2.90 4.30 -4.19
C ALA A 33 -3.48 2.88 -4.12
N ILE A 34 -3.48 2.25 -2.95
CA ILE A 34 -4.15 0.97 -2.73
C ILE A 34 -5.67 1.14 -2.91
N GLY A 35 -6.25 2.19 -2.31
CA GLY A 35 -7.66 2.54 -2.40
C GLY A 35 -8.15 2.78 -3.83
N ASP A 36 -7.32 3.37 -4.68
CA ASP A 36 -7.63 3.66 -6.09
C ASP A 36 -7.63 2.38 -6.98
N VAL A 37 -7.05 1.26 -6.49
CA VAL A 37 -7.00 -0.02 -7.22
C VAL A 37 -8.15 -0.95 -6.84
N VAL A 38 -8.56 -0.96 -5.57
CA VAL A 38 -9.62 -1.85 -5.07
C VAL A 38 -11.01 -1.35 -5.48
N LYS A 39 -12.03 -2.23 -5.40
CA LYS A 39 -13.40 -1.91 -5.81
C LYS A 39 -14.40 -2.05 -4.64
N PRO A 40 -14.64 -0.98 -3.87
CA PRO A 40 -15.68 -0.95 -2.85
C PRO A 40 -17.09 -1.14 -3.46
N PRO A 41 -18.07 -1.68 -2.70
CA PRO A 41 -17.97 -2.08 -1.30
C PRO A 41 -17.48 -3.52 -1.08
N ALA A 42 -17.24 -4.29 -2.15
CA ALA A 42 -16.87 -5.70 -2.03
C ALA A 42 -15.45 -5.87 -1.49
N ASP A 43 -14.51 -5.02 -1.91
CA ASP A 43 -13.14 -5.04 -1.45
C ASP A 43 -12.96 -4.09 -0.25
N LEU A 44 -12.10 -4.48 0.70
CA LEU A 44 -11.77 -3.66 1.88
C LEU A 44 -10.26 -3.46 1.97
N VAL A 45 -9.85 -2.22 2.25
CA VAL A 45 -8.46 -1.87 2.60
C VAL A 45 -8.43 -1.48 4.06
N ALA A 46 -7.49 -2.04 4.81
CA ALA A 46 -7.26 -1.73 6.21
C ALA A 46 -5.77 -1.47 6.47
N ARG A 47 -5.47 -0.60 7.43
CA ARG A 47 -4.13 -0.49 8.00
C ARG A 47 -4.01 -1.55 9.10
N TYR A 48 -3.14 -2.53 8.90
CA TYR A 48 -2.96 -3.67 9.80
C TYR A 48 -1.98 -3.36 10.93
N GLY A 49 -0.90 -2.64 10.61
CA GLY A 49 0.17 -2.28 11.52
C GLY A 49 0.63 -0.83 11.34
N GLY A 50 1.82 -0.51 11.85
CA GLY A 50 2.41 0.82 11.71
C GLY A 50 2.58 1.19 10.23
N ASP A 51 3.21 0.33 9.46
CA ASP A 51 3.54 0.46 8.05
C ASP A 51 2.93 -0.65 7.19
N GLU A 52 2.11 -1.50 7.79
CA GLU A 52 1.50 -2.65 7.12
C GLU A 52 0.04 -2.36 6.73
N PHE A 53 -0.37 -2.84 5.55
CA PHE A 53 -1.74 -2.79 5.05
C PHE A 53 -2.26 -4.19 4.73
N ALA A 54 -3.58 -4.36 4.84
CA ALA A 54 -4.29 -5.56 4.43
C ALA A 54 -5.39 -5.22 3.43
N VAL A 55 -5.54 -6.04 2.39
CA VAL A 55 -6.64 -5.95 1.43
C VAL A 55 -7.42 -7.25 1.46
N LEU A 56 -8.72 -7.17 1.78
CA LEU A 56 -9.65 -8.29 1.73
C LEU A 56 -10.36 -8.29 0.39
N LEU A 57 -10.36 -9.44 -0.29
CA LEU A 57 -11.00 -9.65 -1.58
C LEU A 57 -11.97 -10.85 -1.49
N PRO A 58 -13.20 -10.66 -1.00
CA PRO A 58 -14.15 -11.74 -0.71
C PRO A 58 -14.46 -12.60 -1.94
N ASN A 59 -14.63 -11.96 -3.10
CA ASN A 59 -15.08 -12.60 -4.35
C ASN A 59 -13.95 -12.85 -5.34
N THR A 60 -12.72 -12.95 -4.86
CA THR A 60 -11.53 -13.11 -5.71
C THR A 60 -10.80 -14.41 -5.38
N ASP A 61 -10.32 -15.09 -6.42
CA ASP A 61 -9.46 -16.27 -6.32
C ASP A 61 -7.97 -15.89 -6.31
N ALA A 62 -7.07 -16.87 -6.26
CA ALA A 62 -5.63 -16.60 -6.19
C ALA A 62 -5.09 -15.86 -7.42
N SER A 63 -5.61 -16.16 -8.62
CA SER A 63 -5.16 -15.54 -9.88
C SER A 63 -5.58 -14.07 -9.93
N GLY A 64 -6.84 -13.78 -9.60
CA GLY A 64 -7.34 -12.42 -9.47
C GLY A 64 -6.63 -11.63 -8.37
N ALA A 65 -6.35 -12.26 -7.23
CA ALA A 65 -5.62 -11.61 -6.12
C ALA A 65 -4.20 -11.25 -6.54
N THR A 66 -3.54 -12.11 -7.31
CA THR A 66 -2.21 -11.85 -7.87
C THR A 66 -2.24 -10.67 -8.85
N GLN A 67 -3.28 -10.55 -9.66
CA GLN A 67 -3.45 -9.40 -10.55
C GLN A 67 -3.66 -8.11 -9.76
N VAL A 68 -4.53 -8.13 -8.74
CA VAL A 68 -4.76 -6.98 -7.85
C VAL A 68 -3.47 -6.57 -7.13
N ALA A 69 -2.70 -7.52 -6.60
CA ALA A 69 -1.42 -7.25 -5.95
C ALA A 69 -0.42 -6.54 -6.89
N HIS A 70 -0.31 -7.00 -8.15
CA HIS A 70 0.54 -6.34 -9.14
C HIS A 70 0.06 -4.93 -9.50
N LEU A 71 -1.25 -4.71 -9.59
CA LEU A 71 -1.81 -3.38 -9.84
C LEU A 71 -1.51 -2.43 -8.68
N ILE A 72 -1.68 -2.90 -7.44
CA ILE A 72 -1.32 -2.15 -6.23
C ILE A 72 0.17 -1.80 -6.25
N GLN A 73 1.05 -2.77 -6.52
CA GLN A 73 2.49 -2.55 -6.57
C GLN A 73 2.86 -1.49 -7.61
N LYS A 74 2.29 -1.57 -8.82
CA LYS A 74 2.51 -0.55 -9.87
C LYS A 74 1.99 0.83 -9.46
N ALA A 75 0.81 0.90 -8.84
CA ALA A 75 0.24 2.16 -8.36
C ALA A 75 1.15 2.80 -7.29
N VAL A 76 1.65 2.02 -6.35
CA VAL A 76 2.56 2.48 -5.28
C VAL A 76 3.90 2.93 -5.85
N GLN A 77 4.49 2.19 -6.79
CA GLN A 77 5.73 2.58 -7.46
C GLN A 77 5.60 3.90 -8.25
N GLY A 78 4.39 4.25 -8.70
CA GLY A 78 4.10 5.51 -9.38
C GLY A 78 3.96 6.72 -8.43
N ILE A 79 3.93 6.52 -7.11
CA ILE A 79 3.79 7.60 -6.15
C ILE A 79 5.08 8.43 -6.12
N LYS A 80 4.94 9.74 -6.27
CA LYS A 80 6.03 10.68 -5.97
C LYS A 80 6.10 10.92 -4.47
N ILE A 81 7.19 10.50 -3.85
CA ILE A 81 7.54 10.80 -2.46
C ILE A 81 8.85 11.58 -2.40
N ILE A 82 9.11 12.22 -1.25
CA ILE A 82 10.40 12.89 -1.02
C ILE A 82 11.46 11.81 -0.96
N ASN A 83 12.38 11.80 -1.93
CA ASN A 83 13.53 10.92 -1.90
C ASN A 83 14.70 11.69 -2.53
N TYR A 84 15.47 12.41 -1.71
CA TYR A 84 16.69 13.06 -2.18
C TYR A 84 17.74 11.96 -2.37
N ARG A 85 17.74 11.33 -3.56
CA ARG A 85 18.89 10.55 -4.00
C ARG A 85 19.99 11.54 -4.39
N TYR A 86 21.11 11.51 -3.67
CA TYR A 86 22.39 11.93 -4.23
C TYR A 86 22.84 10.92 -5.28
#